data_AF-X1G288-F1
#
_entry.id   AF-X1G288-F1
#
_cell.length_a   1.000
_cell.length_b   1.000
_cell.length_c   1.000
_cell.angle_alpha   90.00
_cell.angle_beta   90.00
_cell.angle_gamma   90.00
#
_symmetry.space_group_name_H-M   'P 1'
#
loop_
_entity.id
_entity.type
_entity.pdbx_description
1 polymer ?
#
loop_
_entity_poly.entity_id
_entity_poly.type
_entity_poly.pdbx_seq_one_letter_code
_entity_poly.pdbx_strand_id
1 'polypeptide(L)'
;MVKEELWQSVLAQVQLGISQANFATWFKNTEIVSQEENRVVVSVPNSFAKEWLENKYGKTILKVLHSLDEEIKEVKYTVGRTELKISKKAPVVSLPEAGQLEFQEFKVDKETNLNPRYTFENFVVGPFNELPQAAAWAVSKNPGFVYNPLFVYGGV
;
A
#
# COMPACT_ATOMS: atom_id res chain seq x y z
N MET A 1 11.15 9.58 24.71
CA MET A 1 11.71 9.07 23.44
C MET A 1 11.20 9.92 22.29
N VAL A 2 12.02 10.16 21.27
CA VAL A 2 11.53 10.80 20.04
C VAL A 2 10.69 9.76 19.28
N LYS A 3 9.52 10.15 18.75
CA LYS A 3 8.58 9.25 18.05
C LYS A 3 9.26 8.43 16.95
N GLU A 4 10.23 9.03 16.25
CA GLU A 4 11.01 8.40 15.20
C GLU A 4 11.95 7.31 15.73
N GLU A 5 12.63 7.53 16.86
CA GLU A 5 13.50 6.52 17.49
C GLU A 5 12.71 5.30 17.99
N LEU A 6 11.53 5.54 18.54
CA LEU A 6 10.64 4.48 19.00
C LEU A 6 10.18 3.61 17.83
N TRP A 7 9.74 4.22 16.73
CA TRP A 7 9.33 3.45 15.55
C TRP A 7 10.49 2.70 14.89
N GLN A 8 11.68 3.30 14.82
CA GLN A 8 12.87 2.62 14.31
C GLN A 8 13.23 1.37 15.14
N SER A 9 13.10 1.46 16.46
CA SER A 9 13.32 0.32 17.36
C SER A 9 12.31 -0.80 17.11
N VAL A 10 11.03 -0.45 16.93
CA VAL A 10 9.97 -1.40 16.56
C VAL A 10 10.29 -2.07 15.21
N LEU A 11 10.64 -1.28 14.20
CA LEU A 11 10.97 -1.77 12.86
C LEU A 11 12.16 -2.73 12.89
N ALA A 12 13.23 -2.40 13.62
CA ALA A 12 14.40 -3.26 13.77
C ALA A 12 14.03 -4.62 14.39
N GLN A 13 13.19 -4.63 15.40
CA GLN A 13 12.77 -5.86 16.07
C GLN A 13 11.83 -6.70 15.19
N VAL A 14 10.93 -6.07 14.45
CA VAL A 14 10.04 -6.75 13.49
C VAL A 14 10.84 -7.33 12.31
N GLN A 15 11.87 -6.62 11.84
CA GLN A 15 12.73 -7.05 10.73
C GLN A 15 13.43 -8.39 11.01
N LEU A 16 13.74 -8.70 12.27
CA LEU A 16 14.33 -9.98 12.65
C LEU A 16 13.36 -11.16 12.51
N GLY A 17 12.05 -10.91 12.54
CA GLY A 17 11.01 -11.94 12.50
C GLY A 17 10.36 -12.16 11.14
N ILE A 18 10.69 -11.37 10.11
CA ILE A 18 10.06 -11.45 8.80
C ILE A 18 11.08 -11.42 7.66
N SER A 19 10.68 -11.91 6.49
CA SER A 19 11.52 -11.84 5.29
C SER A 19 11.73 -10.39 4.83
N GLN A 20 12.87 -10.13 4.20
CA GLN A 20 13.22 -8.82 3.66
C GLN A 20 12.17 -8.30 2.66
N ALA A 21 11.59 -9.19 1.85
CA ALA A 21 10.53 -8.85 0.91
C ALA A 21 9.26 -8.35 1.64
N ASN A 22 8.81 -9.07 2.68
CA ASN A 22 7.65 -8.65 3.47
C ASN A 22 7.91 -7.32 4.21
N PHE A 23 9.11 -7.13 4.74
CA PHE A 23 9.49 -5.88 5.38
C PHE A 23 9.44 -4.71 4.39
N ALA A 24 10.04 -4.89 3.21
CA ALA A 24 10.08 -3.86 2.18
C ALA A 24 8.68 -3.46 1.68
N THR A 25 7.76 -4.41 1.55
CA THR A 25 6.39 -4.16 1.08
C THR A 25 5.52 -3.47 2.12
N TRP A 26 5.56 -3.90 3.38
CA TRP A 26 4.57 -3.49 4.37
C TRP A 26 5.06 -2.44 5.38
N PHE A 27 6.37 -2.37 5.64
CA PHE A 27 6.91 -1.58 6.74
C PHE A 27 7.78 -0.40 6.30
N LYS A 28 8.36 -0.44 5.09
CA LYS A 28 9.34 0.56 4.61
C LYS A 28 8.82 2.00 4.59
N ASN A 29 7.54 2.20 4.29
CA ASN A 29 6.90 3.51 4.19
C ASN A 29 5.88 3.72 5.31
N THR A 30 6.27 3.38 6.55
CA THR A 30 5.41 3.55 7.73
C THR A 30 6.10 4.42 8.77
N GLU A 31 5.32 5.24 9.46
CA GLU A 31 5.83 6.18 10.45
C GLU A 31 4.80 6.45 11.55
N ILE A 32 5.25 6.76 12.77
CA ILE A 32 4.36 7.20 13.85
C ILE A 32 4.03 8.68 13.64
N VAL A 33 2.75 8.99 13.43
CA VAL A 33 2.27 10.38 13.27
C VAL A 33 1.93 10.99 14.63
N SER A 34 1.23 10.23 15.47
CA SER A 34 0.82 10.69 16.79
C SER A 34 1.04 9.60 17.83
N GLN A 35 1.47 10.04 19.01
CA GLN A 35 1.55 9.24 20.22
C GLN A 35 0.71 9.98 21.25
N GLU A 36 -0.42 9.40 21.60
CA GLU A 36 -1.27 9.81 22.73
C GLU A 36 -0.97 8.86 23.90
N GLU A 37 -1.26 9.29 25.14
CA GLU A 37 -0.89 8.61 26.41
C GLU A 37 -1.21 7.11 26.48
N ASN A 38 -2.10 6.59 25.64
CA ASN A 38 -2.43 5.17 25.62
C ASN A 38 -2.55 4.57 24.20
N ARG A 39 -2.23 5.36 23.16
CA ARG A 39 -2.46 4.96 21.76
C ARG A 39 -1.40 5.53 20.83
N VAL A 40 -0.89 4.68 19.94
CA VAL A 40 -0.02 5.08 18.84
C VAL A 40 -0.78 5.06 17.52
N VAL A 41 -0.59 6.10 16.71
CA VAL A 41 -1.14 6.21 15.35
C VAL A 41 -0.01 6.09 14.33
N VAL A 42 -0.06 5.01 13.54
CA VAL A 42 0.90 4.69 12.48
C VAL A 42 0.32 5.07 11.12
N SER A 43 1.05 5.87 10.35
CA SER A 43 0.76 6.15 8.95
C SER A 43 1.21 4.99 8.07
N VAL A 44 0.35 4.60 7.14
CA VAL A 44 0.61 3.57 6.13
C VAL A 44 0.28 4.10 4.73
N PRO A 45 0.94 3.57 3.67
CA PRO A 45 0.87 4.18 2.34
C PRO A 45 -0.47 4.01 1.62
N ASN A 46 -1.24 2.96 1.96
CA ASN A 46 -2.53 2.68 1.34
C ASN A 46 -3.44 1.85 2.29
N SER A 47 -4.72 1.70 1.90
CA SER A 47 -5.72 0.94 2.66
C SER A 47 -5.42 -0.56 2.76
N PHE A 48 -4.81 -1.16 1.74
CA PHE A 48 -4.42 -2.57 1.79
C PHE A 48 -3.33 -2.83 2.84
N ALA A 49 -2.33 -1.95 2.91
CA ALA A 49 -1.28 -2.00 3.92
C ALA A 49 -1.85 -1.80 5.32
N LYS A 50 -2.84 -0.92 5.47
CA LYS A 50 -3.59 -0.75 6.72
C LYS A 50 -4.20 -2.07 7.18
N GLU A 51 -5.05 -2.65 6.34
CA GLU A 51 -5.78 -3.88 6.66
C GLU A 51 -4.84 -5.07 6.89
N TRP A 52 -3.78 -5.17 6.08
CA TRP A 52 -2.78 -6.22 6.22
C TRP A 52 -1.98 -6.11 7.52
N LEU A 53 -1.53 -4.91 7.86
CA LEU A 53 -0.80 -4.66 9.11
C LEU A 53 -1.71 -4.91 10.32
N GLU A 54 -2.96 -4.43 10.29
CA GLU A 54 -3.95 -4.67 11.36
C GLU A 54 -4.19 -6.16 11.59
N ASN A 55 -4.45 -6.92 10.53
CA ASN A 55 -4.82 -8.34 10.64
C ASN A 55 -3.62 -9.26 10.93
N LYS A 56 -2.50 -9.07 10.22
CA LYS A 56 -1.37 -10.01 10.29
C LYS A 56 -0.33 -9.62 11.34
N TYR A 57 -0.03 -8.33 11.47
CA TYR A 57 1.08 -7.85 12.28
C TYR A 57 0.66 -7.02 13.50
N GLY A 58 -0.62 -6.70 13.66
CA GLY A 58 -1.13 -5.84 14.72
C GLY A 58 -0.75 -6.35 16.11
N LYS A 59 -0.88 -7.67 16.35
CA LYS A 59 -0.49 -8.30 17.62
C LYS A 59 1.03 -8.23 17.87
N THR A 60 1.83 -8.45 16.84
CA THR A 60 3.29 -8.40 16.93
C THR A 60 3.77 -6.99 17.22
N ILE A 61 3.25 -6.01 16.49
CA ILE A 61 3.59 -4.59 16.64
C ILE A 61 3.16 -4.09 18.03
N LEU A 62 1.96 -4.44 18.49
CA LEU A 62 1.50 -4.11 19.84
C LEU A 62 2.39 -4.71 20.91
N LYS A 63 2.77 -5.99 20.78
CA LYS A 63 3.68 -6.66 21.74
C LYS A 63 5.05 -5.97 21.82
N VAL A 64 5.59 -5.57 20.68
CA VAL A 64 6.88 -4.87 20.60
C VAL A 64 6.76 -3.46 21.19
N LEU A 65 5.70 -2.72 20.84
CA LEU A 65 5.44 -1.38 21.38
C LEU A 65 5.28 -1.42 22.90
N HIS A 66 4.48 -2.34 23.43
CA HIS A 66 4.28 -2.50 24.87
C HIS A 66 5.58 -2.92 25.60
N SER A 67 6.51 -3.59 24.92
CA SER A 67 7.81 -3.94 25.53
C SER A 67 8.79 -2.76 25.59
N LEU A 68 8.60 -1.76 24.73
CA LEU A 68 9.40 -0.53 24.70
C LEU A 68 8.79 0.58 25.56
N ASP A 69 7.46 0.61 25.64
CA ASP A 69 6.69 1.62 26.35
C ASP A 69 5.41 0.98 26.89
N GLU A 70 5.38 0.75 28.21
CA GLU A 70 4.28 0.06 28.91
C GLU A 70 2.97 0.88 28.93
N GLU A 71 3.01 2.17 28.58
CA GLU A 71 1.81 3.01 28.49
C GLU A 71 1.00 2.73 27.22
N ILE A 72 1.59 2.13 26.19
CA ILE A 72 0.91 1.90 24.90
C ILE A 72 0.03 0.65 24.95
N LYS A 73 -1.29 0.84 24.96
CA LYS A 73 -2.26 -0.27 24.93
C LYS A 73 -2.94 -0.48 23.58
N GLU A 74 -2.88 0.50 22.68
CA GLU A 74 -3.57 0.42 21.39
C GLU A 74 -2.72 0.97 20.24
N VAL A 75 -2.79 0.30 19.09
CA VAL A 75 -2.16 0.74 17.83
C VAL A 75 -3.25 0.95 16.80
N LYS A 76 -3.34 2.17 16.26
CA LYS A 76 -4.22 2.50 15.14
C LYS A 76 -3.43 2.82 13.89
N TYR A 77 -4.00 2.46 12.75
CA TYR A 77 -3.39 2.71 11.46
C TYR A 77 -4.24 3.70 10.66
N THR A 78 -3.59 4.72 10.11
CA THR A 78 -4.22 5.73 9.25
C THR A 78 -3.53 5.73 7.90
N VAL A 79 -4.31 5.88 6.82
CA VAL A 79 -3.71 6.05 5.50
C VAL A 79 -3.22 7.48 5.41
N GLY A 80 -1.92 7.67 5.54
CA GLY A 80 -1.27 8.96 5.40
C GLY A 80 -0.59 9.04 4.05
N ARG A 81 -0.70 10.18 3.39
CA ARG A 81 0.32 10.56 2.41
C ARG A 81 1.57 10.85 3.22
N THR A 82 2.43 9.85 3.39
CA THR A 82 3.84 10.16 3.64
C THR A 82 4.27 10.95 2.41
N GLU A 83 4.35 12.27 2.57
CA GLU A 83 5.08 13.09 1.62
C GLU A 83 6.45 12.43 1.52
N LEU A 84 6.73 11.84 0.36
CA LEU A 84 8.08 11.43 0.03
C LEU A 84 8.93 12.67 0.30
N LYS A 85 9.69 12.66 1.40
CA LYS A 85 10.72 13.66 1.66
C LYS A 85 11.74 13.47 0.55
N ILE A 86 11.47 14.08 -0.61
CA ILE A 86 12.44 14.28 -1.66
C ILE A 86 13.48 15.16 -0.98
N SER A 87 14.55 14.53 -0.49
CA SER A 87 15.72 15.23 0.03
C SER A 87 16.26 16.08 -1.11
N LYS A 88 15.84 17.35 -1.16
CA LYS A 88 16.48 18.38 -1.97
C LYS A 88 17.82 18.69 -1.31
N LYS A 89 18.85 17.87 -1.59
CA LYS A 89 20.27 18.26 -1.52
C LYS A 89 21.19 17.08 -1.91
N ALA A 90 21.51 17.01 -3.20
CA ALA A 90 22.84 16.69 -3.72
C ALA A 90 22.86 16.99 -5.23
N PRO A 91 23.97 17.49 -5.79
CA PRO A 91 24.06 17.84 -7.21
C PRO A 91 24.03 16.57 -8.07
N VAL A 92 23.33 16.68 -9.19
CA VAL A 92 23.17 15.64 -10.20
C VAL A 92 24.55 15.27 -10.76
N VAL A 93 25.08 14.13 -10.34
CA VAL A 93 26.14 13.45 -11.08
C VAL A 93 25.44 12.57 -12.11
N SER A 94 25.52 12.97 -13.37
CA SER A 94 25.04 12.19 -14.51
C SER A 94 25.92 10.94 -14.66
N LEU A 95 25.43 9.79 -14.17
CA LEU A 95 25.93 8.51 -14.63
C LEU A 95 25.30 8.21 -16.01
N PRO A 96 26.07 7.65 -16.96
CA PRO A 96 25.52 7.22 -18.25
C PRO A 96 24.45 6.14 -18.02
N GLU A 97 23.29 6.32 -18.67
CA GLU A 97 22.16 5.38 -18.72
C GLU A 97 22.60 4.03 -19.31
N ALA A 98 23.19 3.18 -18.49
CA ALA A 98 23.30 1.76 -18.79
C ALA A 98 22.03 1.06 -18.28
N GLY A 99 20.97 1.11 -19.08
CA GLY A 99 19.95 0.07 -19.18
C GLY A 99 19.37 -0.45 -17.86
N GLN A 100 19.07 0.41 -16.90
CA GLN A 100 18.17 0.01 -15.83
C GLN A 100 16.78 -0.06 -16.49
N LEU A 101 16.28 -1.28 -16.71
CA LEU A 101 14.88 -1.50 -17.08
C LEU A 101 14.05 -0.78 -16.02
N GLU A 102 13.59 0.43 -16.34
CA GLU A 102 12.61 1.13 -15.52
C GLU A 102 11.42 0.18 -15.44
N PHE A 103 11.20 -0.43 -14.28
CA PHE A 103 9.92 -1.04 -13.97
C PHE A 103 8.92 0.12 -13.97
N GLN A 104 8.29 0.38 -15.12
CA GLN A 104 7.19 1.32 -15.30
C GLN A 104 5.92 0.86 -14.56
N GLU A 105 6.07 0.11 -13.46
CA GLU A 105 4.98 -0.57 -12.78
C GLU A 105 3.99 0.38 -12.09
N PHE A 106 4.28 1.69 -12.03
CA PHE A 106 3.44 2.63 -11.28
C PHE A 106 3.27 4.01 -11.93
N LYS A 107 3.20 4.09 -13.27
CA LYS A 107 2.69 5.31 -13.92
C LYS A 107 1.16 5.33 -13.79
N VAL A 108 0.65 5.68 -12.62
CA VAL A 108 -0.77 5.96 -12.43
C VAL A 108 -1.09 7.29 -13.10
N ASP A 109 -2.14 7.31 -13.91
CA ASP A 109 -2.64 8.53 -14.54
C ASP A 109 -3.14 9.49 -13.45
N LYS A 110 -2.65 10.74 -13.44
CA LYS A 110 -2.94 11.68 -12.34
C LYS A 110 -4.37 12.24 -12.37
N GLU A 111 -5.03 12.19 -13.53
CA GLU A 111 -6.38 12.72 -13.69
C GLU A 111 -7.42 11.67 -13.31
N THR A 112 -7.21 10.43 -13.75
CA THR A 112 -8.16 9.32 -13.56
C THR A 112 -7.82 8.42 -12.38
N ASN A 113 -6.59 8.50 -11.88
CA ASN A 113 -6.03 7.60 -10.86
C ASN A 113 -6.06 6.11 -11.28
N LEU A 114 -6.10 5.84 -12.60
CA LEU A 114 -6.11 4.49 -13.17
C LEU A 114 -4.71 4.08 -13.66
N ASN A 115 -4.46 2.78 -13.70
CA ASN A 115 -3.25 2.24 -14.33
C ASN A 115 -3.49 2.14 -15.85
N PRO A 116 -2.71 2.85 -16.69
CA PRO A 116 -2.91 2.89 -18.14
C PRO A 116 -2.67 1.53 -18.82
N ARG A 117 -2.02 0.58 -18.13
CA ARG A 117 -1.83 -0.78 -18.66
C ARG A 117 -3.07 -1.65 -18.55
N TYR A 118 -4.02 -1.29 -17.68
CA TYR A 118 -5.24 -2.07 -17.42
C TYR A 118 -6.34 -1.69 -18.41
N THR A 119 -6.12 -2.05 -19.67
CA THR A 119 -7.09 -1.91 -20.76
C THR A 119 -7.75 -3.26 -21.03
N PHE A 120 -8.94 -3.23 -21.65
CA PHE A 120 -9.61 -4.46 -22.12
C PHE A 120 -8.77 -5.23 -23.14
N GLU A 121 -7.94 -4.57 -23.94
CA GLU A 121 -7.05 -5.21 -24.93
C GLU A 121 -5.99 -6.08 -24.25
N ASN A 122 -5.52 -5.67 -23.06
CA ASN A 122 -4.53 -6.41 -22.27
C ASN A 122 -5.18 -7.40 -21.29
N PHE A 123 -6.52 -7.50 -21.25
CA PHE A 123 -7.21 -8.37 -20.32
C PHE A 123 -7.25 -9.82 -20.85
N VAL A 124 -6.74 -10.77 -20.06
CA VAL A 124 -6.73 -12.18 -20.42
C VAL A 124 -8.10 -12.81 -20.14
N VAL A 125 -8.78 -13.21 -21.22
CA VAL A 125 -10.10 -13.86 -21.16
C VAL A 125 -9.95 -15.38 -21.15
N GLY A 126 -10.73 -16.03 -20.29
CA GLY A 126 -10.90 -17.47 -20.22
C GLY A 126 -12.31 -17.86 -19.78
N PRO A 127 -12.63 -19.16 -19.70
CA PRO A 127 -14.00 -19.64 -19.50
C PRO A 127 -14.69 -19.11 -18.25
N PHE A 128 -13.93 -18.79 -17.19
CA PHE A 128 -14.46 -18.34 -15.91
C PHE A 128 -14.72 -16.83 -15.82
N ASN A 129 -14.15 -16.04 -16.73
CA ASN A 129 -14.26 -14.58 -16.72
C ASN A 129 -14.82 -13.99 -18.03
N GLU A 130 -15.14 -14.83 -19.01
CA GLU A 130 -15.71 -14.41 -20.29
C GLU A 130 -17.02 -13.65 -20.12
N LEU A 131 -17.94 -14.17 -19.30
CA LEU A 131 -19.24 -13.52 -19.05
C LEU A 131 -19.12 -12.12 -18.42
N PRO A 132 -18.41 -11.93 -17.28
CA PRO A 132 -18.24 -10.59 -16.71
C PRO A 132 -17.43 -9.66 -17.61
N GLN A 133 -16.46 -10.16 -18.38
CA GLN A 133 -15.71 -9.35 -19.34
C GLN A 133 -16.61 -8.84 -20.47
N ALA A 134 -17.45 -9.70 -21.04
CA ALA A 134 -18.38 -9.32 -22.10
C ALA A 134 -19.42 -8.30 -21.62
N ALA A 135 -19.94 -8.49 -20.40
CA ALA A 135 -20.86 -7.54 -19.77
C ALA A 135 -20.20 -6.17 -19.54
N ALA A 136 -18.97 -6.14 -19.01
CA ALA A 136 -18.21 -4.91 -18.82
C ALA A 136 -17.94 -4.17 -20.15
N TRP A 137 -17.60 -4.92 -21.20
CA TRP A 137 -17.39 -4.37 -22.54
C TRP A 137 -18.67 -3.80 -23.17
N ALA A 138 -19.82 -4.44 -22.96
CA ALA A 138 -21.11 -3.95 -23.44
C ALA A 138 -21.48 -2.61 -22.77
N VAL A 139 -21.26 -2.51 -21.46
CA VAL A 139 -21.49 -1.29 -20.67
C VAL A 139 -20.56 -0.17 -21.13
N SER A 140 -19.27 -0.45 -21.37
CA SER A 140 -18.32 0.57 -21.80
C SER A 140 -18.62 1.13 -23.19
N LYS A 141 -19.20 0.31 -24.08
CA LYS A 141 -19.63 0.76 -25.42
C LYS A 141 -20.91 1.60 -25.39
N ASN A 142 -21.87 1.23 -24.55
CA ASN A 142 -23.17 1.91 -24.46
C ASN A 142 -23.50 2.21 -22.99
N PRO A 143 -22.84 3.22 -22.39
CA PRO A 143 -23.01 3.51 -20.98
C PRO A 143 -24.47 3.89 -20.69
N GLY A 144 -25.05 3.26 -19.67
CA GLY A 144 -26.39 3.57 -19.17
C GLY A 144 -27.55 2.79 -19.80
N PHE A 145 -27.32 2.01 -20.86
CA PHE A 145 -28.39 1.31 -21.58
C PHE A 145 -28.51 -0.18 -21.22
N VAL A 146 -27.38 -0.88 -21.11
CA VAL A 146 -27.35 -2.32 -20.87
C VAL A 146 -26.54 -2.59 -19.61
N TYR A 147 -27.00 -3.50 -18.75
CA TYR A 147 -26.35 -3.87 -17.48
C TYR A 147 -25.96 -2.65 -16.63
N ASN A 148 -26.92 -1.76 -16.32
CA ASN A 148 -26.72 -0.60 -15.45
C ASN A 148 -27.65 -0.65 -14.22
N PRO A 149 -27.11 -0.82 -12.99
CA PRO A 149 -25.69 -1.00 -12.68
C PRO A 149 -25.19 -2.38 -13.10
N LEU A 150 -23.94 -2.46 -13.52
CA LEU A 150 -23.26 -3.73 -13.74
C LEU A 150 -22.88 -4.29 -12.38
N PHE A 151 -23.41 -5.46 -12.04
CA PHE A 151 -23.10 -6.13 -10.78
C PHE A 151 -22.39 -7.45 -11.05
N VAL A 152 -21.19 -7.60 -10.49
CA VAL A 152 -20.38 -8.82 -10.57
C VAL A 152 -20.22 -9.36 -9.16
N TYR A 153 -20.58 -10.63 -8.96
CA TYR A 153 -20.42 -11.35 -7.69
C TYR A 153 -19.83 -12.72 -7.94
N GLY A 154 -19.04 -13.23 -6.99
CA GLY A 154 -18.44 -14.55 -7.02
C GLY A 154 -18.41 -15.15 -5.62
N GLY A 155 -18.43 -16.47 -5.52
CA GLY A 155 -18.25 -17.19 -4.25
C GLY A 155 -16.78 -17.21 -3.84
N VAL A 156 -16.53 -17.03 -2.54
CA VAL A 156 -15.20 -17.08 -1.90
C VAL A 156 -14.74 -18.52 -1.72
#